data_AF-A0A7C1QWF6-F1
#
_entry.id   AF-A0A7C1QWF6-F1
#
_cell.length_a   1.000
_cell.length_b   1.000
_cell.length_c   1.000
_cell.angle_alpha   90.00
_cell.angle_beta   90.00
_cell.angle_gamma   90.00
#
_symmetry.space_group_name_H-M   'P 1'
#
loop_
_entity.id
_entity.type
_entity.pdbx_description
1 polymer ?
#
loop_
_entity_poly.entity_id
_entity_poly.type
_entity_poly.pdbx_seq_one_letter_code
_entity_poly.pdbx_strand_id
1 'polypeptide(L)'
;AKEKTGLSIVTEVIAPEQVPLVGEVADILQIGTRNMQNYALLEAVGKYNKPVLLKRGMMATLEEFLMAAEYILSNGNSNIILCERGIRTFETYTRNTLDLAAVPLLKELSHLPVCVDPSHATGSRSLITPVSKAAVAAGVDALLVEVHPHPEKALSDGAQSLNPEEFCKFMEELRPVAEAVKRGI
;
A
#
# COMPACT_ATOMS: atom_id res chain seq x y z
N ALA A 1 15.69 -14.54 1.57
CA ALA A 1 14.98 -14.19 0.32
C ALA A 1 15.74 -13.12 -0.44
N LYS A 2 15.96 -11.95 0.17
CA LYS A 2 16.75 -10.84 -0.39
C LYS A 2 18.09 -11.26 -1.01
N GLU A 3 18.91 -12.03 -0.30
CA GLU A 3 20.20 -12.54 -0.84
C GLU A 3 20.06 -13.39 -2.12
N LYS A 4 18.95 -14.14 -2.26
CA LYS A 4 18.72 -15.04 -3.39
C LYS A 4 18.12 -14.33 -4.60
N THR A 5 17.30 -13.31 -4.39
CA THR A 5 16.50 -12.66 -5.45
C THR A 5 16.96 -11.24 -5.79
N GLY A 6 17.73 -10.60 -4.90
CA GLY A 6 18.08 -9.18 -5.00
C GLY A 6 16.92 -8.21 -4.76
N LEU A 7 15.73 -8.70 -4.42
CA LEU A 7 14.54 -7.87 -4.22
C LEU A 7 14.51 -7.24 -2.81
N SER A 8 14.09 -5.98 -2.75
CA SER A 8 13.81 -5.25 -1.50
C SER A 8 12.64 -5.88 -0.74
N ILE A 9 12.66 -5.75 0.59
CA ILE A 9 11.63 -6.31 1.47
C ILE A 9 10.77 -5.19 2.05
N VAL A 10 9.46 -5.30 1.85
CA VAL A 10 8.44 -4.54 2.59
C VAL A 10 7.74 -5.50 3.54
N THR A 11 7.61 -5.17 4.82
CA THR A 11 6.87 -6.00 5.77
C THR A 11 6.25 -5.18 6.89
N GLU A 12 5.18 -5.69 7.48
CA GLU A 12 4.37 -4.96 8.45
C GLU A 12 4.95 -5.05 9.85
N VAL A 13 4.95 -3.91 10.55
CA VAL A 13 5.20 -3.84 12.00
C VAL A 13 3.88 -3.55 12.70
N ILE A 14 3.55 -4.34 13.72
CA ILE A 14 2.27 -4.20 14.42
C ILE A 14 2.38 -3.60 15.83
N ALA A 15 3.60 -3.52 16.38
CA ALA A 15 3.85 -2.99 17.72
C ALA A 15 5.21 -2.25 17.81
N PRO A 16 5.34 -1.18 18.63
CA PRO A 16 6.57 -0.39 18.74
C PRO A 16 7.82 -1.21 19.04
N GLU A 17 7.70 -2.22 19.91
CA GLU A 17 8.81 -3.05 20.37
C GLU A 17 9.36 -3.96 19.25
N GLN A 18 8.58 -4.18 18.20
CA GLN A 18 8.98 -4.98 17.03
C GLN A 18 9.73 -4.18 15.98
N VAL A 19 9.71 -2.84 16.06
CA VAL A 19 10.34 -1.96 15.06
C VAL A 19 11.83 -2.30 14.86
N PRO A 20 12.66 -2.51 15.90
CA PRO A 20 14.06 -2.86 15.70
C PRO A 20 14.24 -4.20 14.96
N LEU A 21 13.53 -5.23 15.40
CA LEU A 21 13.65 -6.59 14.85
C LEU A 21 13.20 -6.64 13.38
N VAL A 22 12.06 -6.04 13.07
CA VAL A 22 11.56 -5.98 11.69
C VAL A 22 12.45 -5.09 10.84
N GLY A 23 12.91 -3.99 11.43
CA GLY A 23 13.84 -3.05 10.83
C GLY A 23 15.18 -3.67 10.46
N GLU A 24 15.66 -4.73 11.11
CA GLU A 24 16.90 -5.40 10.68
C GLU A 24 16.79 -6.05 9.29
N VAL A 25 15.60 -6.53 8.94
CA VAL A 25 15.39 -7.31 7.71
C VAL A 25 14.66 -6.55 6.60
N ALA A 26 13.77 -5.62 6.98
CA ALA A 26 12.93 -4.89 6.05
C ALA A 26 13.65 -3.67 5.46
N ASP A 27 13.46 -3.42 4.17
CA ASP A 27 13.87 -2.17 3.52
C ASP A 27 12.84 -1.07 3.73
N ILE A 28 11.56 -1.43 3.85
CA ILE A 28 10.45 -0.52 4.12
C ILE A 28 9.58 -1.11 5.24
N LEU A 29 9.29 -0.31 6.26
CA LEU A 29 8.37 -0.67 7.34
C LEU A 29 6.94 -0.33 6.93
N GLN A 30 6.07 -1.32 6.81
CA GLN A 30 4.64 -1.09 6.55
C GLN A 30 3.90 -0.87 7.86
N ILE A 31 3.07 0.18 7.90
CA ILE A 31 2.04 0.38 8.93
C ILE A 31 0.69 0.04 8.31
N GLY A 32 0.06 -1.02 8.81
CA GLY A 32 -1.26 -1.45 8.33
C GLY A 32 -2.38 -0.49 8.69
N THR A 33 -3.51 -0.59 7.97
CA THR A 33 -4.68 0.29 8.12
C THR A 33 -5.20 0.40 9.56
N ARG A 34 -5.12 -0.69 10.34
CA ARG A 34 -5.58 -0.74 11.74
C ARG A 34 -4.68 0.04 12.69
N ASN A 35 -3.43 0.26 12.30
CA ASN A 35 -2.41 0.94 13.08
C ASN A 35 -2.13 2.36 12.57
N MET A 36 -2.88 2.88 11.59
CA MET A 36 -2.67 4.24 11.06
C MET A 36 -2.72 5.31 12.15
N GLN A 37 -3.52 5.14 13.21
CA GLN A 37 -3.61 6.07 14.34
C GLN A 37 -2.95 5.52 15.62
N ASN A 38 -2.12 4.49 15.51
CA ASN A 38 -1.33 4.00 16.63
C ASN A 38 -0.11 4.91 16.82
N TYR A 39 -0.31 6.06 17.48
CA TYR A 39 0.73 7.10 17.60
C TYR A 39 2.03 6.61 18.24
N ALA A 40 1.96 5.69 19.21
CA ALA A 40 3.16 5.08 19.79
C ALA A 40 3.99 4.31 18.75
N LEU A 41 3.32 3.58 17.84
CA LEU A 41 3.98 2.90 16.74
C LEU A 41 4.49 3.87 15.68
N LEU A 42 3.72 4.92 15.34
CA LEU A 42 4.14 5.96 14.40
C LEU A 42 5.40 6.70 14.90
N GLU A 43 5.44 7.04 16.19
CA GLU A 43 6.62 7.64 16.83
C GLU A 43 7.84 6.71 16.74
N ALA A 44 7.64 5.42 17.03
CA ALA A 44 8.72 4.44 16.98
C ALA A 44 9.31 4.26 15.56
N VAL A 45 8.47 4.17 14.52
CA VAL A 45 8.95 4.08 13.13
C VAL A 45 9.52 5.40 12.63
N GLY A 46 9.03 6.54 13.14
CA GLY A 46 9.63 7.85 12.90
C GLY A 46 11.07 7.92 13.39
N LYS A 47 11.31 7.51 14.64
CA LYS A 47 12.66 7.52 15.24
C LYS A 47 13.63 6.49 14.64
N TYR A 48 13.12 5.39 14.09
CA TYR A 48 13.98 4.35 13.50
C TYR A 48 14.58 4.73 12.13
N ASN A 49 13.98 5.71 11.44
CA ASN A 49 14.49 6.31 10.20
C ASN A 49 14.71 5.32 9.03
N LYS A 50 13.80 4.36 8.85
CA LYS A 50 13.64 3.58 7.61
C LYS A 50 12.43 4.08 6.82
N PRO A 51 12.41 3.93 5.48
CA PRO A 51 11.21 4.24 4.71
C PRO A 51 9.96 3.57 5.30
N VAL A 52 8.86 4.31 5.37
CA VAL A 52 7.59 3.85 5.95
C VAL A 52 6.52 3.82 4.87
N LEU A 53 5.86 2.67 4.67
CA LEU A 53 4.64 2.58 3.88
C LEU A 53 3.44 2.68 4.81
N LEU A 54 2.77 3.83 4.83
CA LEU A 54 1.64 4.10 5.71
C LEU A 54 0.33 3.84 4.98
N LYS A 55 -0.42 2.81 5.38
CA LYS A 55 -1.74 2.52 4.81
C LYS A 55 -2.82 3.41 5.46
N ARG A 56 -3.65 4.03 4.63
CA ARG A 56 -4.82 4.81 5.09
C ARG A 56 -5.75 3.92 5.91
N GLY A 57 -6.25 4.47 7.02
CA GLY A 57 -7.29 3.88 7.87
C GLY A 57 -8.61 3.81 7.12
N MET A 58 -9.32 2.69 7.17
CA MET A 58 -10.60 2.53 6.45
C MET A 58 -11.70 3.53 6.88
N MET A 59 -11.55 4.20 8.02
CA MET A 59 -12.50 5.21 8.53
C MET A 59 -11.93 6.63 8.43
N ALA A 60 -10.71 6.80 7.93
CA ALA A 60 -10.00 8.07 7.97
C ALA A 60 -10.31 8.94 6.76
N THR A 61 -10.46 10.23 7.00
CA THR A 61 -10.38 11.28 5.99
C THR A 61 -8.95 11.43 5.45
N LEU A 62 -8.77 12.18 4.36
CA LEU A 62 -7.42 12.49 3.85
C LEU A 62 -6.64 13.38 4.81
N GLU A 63 -7.30 14.29 5.51
CA GLU A 63 -6.67 15.15 6.51
C GLU A 63 -6.10 14.31 7.67
N GLU A 64 -6.91 13.41 8.25
CA GLU A 64 -6.43 12.51 9.32
C GLU A 64 -5.31 11.59 8.85
N PHE A 65 -5.35 11.16 7.58
CA PHE A 65 -4.29 10.35 6.99
C PHE A 65 -2.98 11.13 6.83
N LEU A 66 -3.05 12.37 6.35
CA LEU A 66 -1.91 13.27 6.24
C LEU A 66 -1.36 13.66 7.62
N MET A 67 -2.22 13.83 8.63
CA MET A 67 -1.77 14.08 10.01
C MET A 67 -1.04 12.89 10.62
N ALA A 68 -1.44 11.65 10.28
CA ALA A 68 -0.67 10.46 10.68
C ALA A 68 0.71 10.42 10.01
N ALA A 69 0.82 10.83 8.74
CA ALA A 69 2.10 10.97 8.07
C ALA A 69 2.97 12.09 8.68
N GLU A 70 2.36 13.24 8.97
CA GLU A 70 3.02 14.37 9.66
C GLU A 70 3.57 13.95 11.03
N TYR A 71 2.87 13.04 11.72
CA TYR A 71 3.34 12.51 12.99
C TYR A 71 4.64 11.69 12.86
N ILE A 72 4.82 10.95 11.76
CA ILE A 72 6.07 10.24 11.46
C ILE A 72 7.17 11.25 11.06
N LEU A 73 6.83 12.22 10.20
CA LEU A 73 7.72 13.30 9.74
C LEU A 73 8.30 14.11 10.89
N SER A 74 7.45 14.59 11.80
CA SER A 74 7.84 15.38 12.98
C SER A 74 8.71 14.61 13.97
N ASN A 75 8.72 13.27 13.90
CA ASN A 75 9.62 12.40 14.66
C ASN A 75 10.95 12.11 13.94
N GLY A 76 11.23 12.78 12.81
CA GLY A 76 12.55 12.80 12.17
C GLY A 76 12.69 11.94 10.92
N ASN A 77 11.60 11.40 10.37
CA ASN A 77 11.64 10.54 9.18
C ASN A 77 10.69 11.05 8.09
N SER A 78 11.28 11.61 7.03
CA SER A 78 10.55 12.12 5.86
C SER A 78 10.34 11.09 4.76
N ASN A 79 10.88 9.87 4.91
CA ASN A 79 10.79 8.82 3.89
C ASN A 79 9.47 8.06 4.02
N ILE A 80 8.36 8.68 3.64
CA ILE A 80 7.01 8.10 3.80
C ILE A 80 6.38 7.86 2.42
N ILE A 81 5.77 6.70 2.24
CA ILE A 81 4.94 6.33 1.10
C ILE A 81 3.49 6.21 1.59
N LEU A 82 2.59 7.01 1.04
CA LEU A 82 1.17 7.01 1.39
C LEU A 82 0.46 5.92 0.60
N CYS A 83 -0.19 4.97 1.25
CA CYS A 83 -0.90 3.89 0.57
C CYS A 83 -2.43 3.99 0.77
N GLU A 84 -3.15 4.37 -0.30
CA GLU A 84 -4.61 4.28 -0.36
C GLU A 84 -5.02 2.80 -0.48
N ARG A 85 -6.00 2.37 0.32
CA ARG A 85 -6.40 0.95 0.42
C ARG A 85 -7.89 0.73 0.63
N GLY A 86 -8.69 1.75 0.35
CA GLY A 86 -10.14 1.77 0.45
C GLY A 86 -10.66 2.20 1.82
N ILE A 87 -11.78 2.91 1.75
CA ILE A 87 -12.57 3.38 2.90
C ILE A 87 -13.84 2.55 3.07
N ARG A 88 -14.37 2.53 4.29
CA ARG A 88 -15.67 1.92 4.58
C ARG A 88 -16.77 2.85 4.08
N THR A 89 -17.72 2.27 3.38
CA THR A 89 -18.94 2.94 2.93
C THR A 89 -20.15 2.06 3.26
N PHE A 90 -21.30 2.35 2.67
CA PHE A 90 -22.48 1.48 2.72
C PHE A 90 -22.41 0.31 1.73
N GLU A 91 -21.46 0.33 0.78
CA GLU A 91 -21.31 -0.70 -0.25
C GLU A 91 -20.81 -2.02 0.36
N THR A 92 -21.32 -3.14 -0.14
CA THR A 92 -21.08 -4.50 0.39
C THR A 92 -20.47 -5.46 -0.64
N TYR A 93 -20.46 -5.13 -1.93
CA TYR A 93 -19.84 -5.95 -2.98
C TYR A 93 -18.31 -5.89 -2.99
N THR A 94 -17.71 -4.94 -2.28
CA THR A 94 -16.26 -4.84 -2.08
C THR A 94 -15.95 -4.79 -0.59
N ARG A 95 -14.77 -5.26 -0.19
CA ARG A 95 -14.31 -5.20 1.21
C ARG A 95 -14.26 -3.75 1.71
N ASN A 96 -13.78 -2.85 0.84
CA ASN A 96 -13.78 -1.41 1.00
C ASN A 96 -14.01 -0.75 -0.37
N THR A 97 -14.55 0.46 -0.37
CA THR A 97 -14.62 1.27 -1.59
C THR A 97 -13.27 1.95 -1.78
N LEU A 98 -12.58 1.66 -2.88
CA LEU A 98 -11.35 2.37 -3.21
C LEU A 98 -11.67 3.84 -3.54
N ASP A 99 -11.12 4.75 -2.75
CA ASP A 99 -11.21 6.18 -3.01
C ASP A 99 -10.15 6.59 -4.03
N LEU A 100 -10.45 6.42 -5.33
CA LEU A 100 -9.49 6.72 -6.39
C LEU A 100 -9.16 8.23 -6.47
N ALA A 101 -10.09 9.09 -6.04
CA ALA A 101 -9.86 10.53 -6.00
C ALA A 101 -8.77 10.92 -4.99
N ALA A 102 -8.51 10.09 -3.98
CA ALA A 102 -7.40 10.27 -3.05
C ALA A 102 -6.05 10.34 -3.77
N VAL A 103 -5.85 9.61 -4.87
CA VAL A 103 -4.55 9.56 -5.57
C VAL A 103 -4.10 10.94 -6.05
N PRO A 104 -4.86 11.65 -6.91
CA PRO A 104 -4.47 13.00 -7.34
C PRO A 104 -4.51 14.02 -6.18
N LEU A 105 -5.47 13.92 -5.26
CA LEU A 105 -5.56 14.85 -4.12
C LEU A 105 -4.33 14.74 -3.20
N LEU A 106 -3.86 13.55 -2.88
CA LEU A 106 -2.66 13.36 -2.07
C LEU A 106 -1.41 13.93 -2.76
N LYS A 107 -1.34 13.86 -4.09
CA LYS A 107 -0.24 14.46 -4.87
C LYS A 107 -0.31 15.99 -4.95
N GLU A 108 -1.50 16.57 -4.79
CA GLU A 108 -1.69 18.02 -4.69
C GLU A 108 -1.37 18.52 -3.27
N LEU A 109 -1.85 17.81 -2.26
CA LEU A 109 -1.76 18.18 -0.84
C LEU A 109 -0.41 17.81 -0.21
N SER A 110 0.39 16.95 -0.86
CA SER A 110 1.64 16.44 -0.34
C SER A 110 2.68 16.18 -1.43
N HIS A 111 3.95 16.25 -1.04
CA HIS A 111 5.08 15.83 -1.87
C HIS A 111 5.36 14.32 -1.79
N LEU A 112 4.68 13.58 -0.90
CA LEU A 112 4.99 12.18 -0.62
C LEU A 112 4.54 11.27 -1.78
N PRO A 113 5.30 10.20 -2.11
CA PRO A 113 4.87 9.19 -3.07
C PRO A 113 3.55 8.54 -2.67
N VAL A 114 2.70 8.26 -3.67
CA VAL A 114 1.38 7.63 -3.46
C VAL A 114 1.37 6.21 -4.03
N CYS A 115 0.96 5.27 -3.21
CA CYS A 115 0.75 3.86 -3.51
C CYS A 115 -0.76 3.52 -3.44
N VAL A 116 -1.20 2.53 -4.19
CA VAL A 116 -2.55 1.95 -4.08
C VAL A 116 -2.46 0.45 -3.83
N ASP A 117 -3.28 -0.05 -2.90
CA ASP A 117 -3.46 -1.47 -2.60
C ASP A 117 -4.81 -1.97 -3.14
N PRO A 118 -4.87 -2.42 -4.42
CA PRO A 118 -6.10 -2.90 -5.04
C PRO A 118 -6.59 -4.23 -4.44
N SER A 119 -5.68 -5.07 -3.93
CA SER A 119 -6.00 -6.36 -3.33
C SER A 119 -6.87 -6.18 -2.09
N HIS A 120 -6.39 -5.43 -1.11
CA HIS A 120 -7.09 -5.23 0.15
C HIS A 120 -8.25 -4.24 0.07
N ALA A 121 -8.19 -3.29 -0.87
CA ALA A 121 -9.30 -2.36 -1.09
C ALA A 121 -10.53 -3.14 -1.57
N THR A 122 -10.37 -3.92 -2.65
CA THR A 122 -11.51 -4.61 -3.25
C THR A 122 -11.87 -5.89 -2.51
N GLY A 123 -10.88 -6.62 -2.00
CA GLY A 123 -11.04 -7.96 -1.45
C GLY A 123 -11.35 -9.03 -2.50
N SER A 124 -11.18 -8.72 -3.79
CA SER A 124 -11.58 -9.60 -4.89
C SER A 124 -10.51 -9.65 -5.98
N ARG A 125 -10.05 -10.86 -6.28
CA ARG A 125 -9.06 -11.12 -7.33
C ARG A 125 -9.44 -10.55 -8.69
N SER A 126 -10.70 -10.67 -9.10
CA SER A 126 -11.17 -10.21 -10.42
C SER A 126 -11.15 -8.68 -10.56
N LEU A 127 -11.10 -7.95 -9.45
CA LEU A 127 -11.07 -6.50 -9.44
C LEU A 127 -9.66 -5.92 -9.42
N ILE A 128 -8.63 -6.72 -9.12
CA ILE A 128 -7.24 -6.24 -8.97
C ILE A 128 -6.77 -5.55 -10.25
N THR A 129 -6.85 -6.22 -11.40
CA THR A 129 -6.39 -5.69 -12.68
C THR A 129 -7.12 -4.41 -13.13
N PRO A 130 -8.47 -4.38 -13.24
CA PRO A 130 -9.16 -3.17 -13.69
C PRO A 130 -8.98 -1.99 -12.74
N VAL A 131 -8.97 -2.22 -11.42
CA VAL A 131 -8.77 -1.15 -10.44
C VAL A 131 -7.33 -0.63 -10.47
N SER A 132 -6.34 -1.50 -10.68
CA SER A 132 -4.94 -1.08 -10.84
C SER A 132 -4.72 -0.24 -12.09
N LYS A 133 -5.37 -0.59 -13.21
CA LYS A 133 -5.34 0.26 -14.42
C LYS A 133 -5.88 1.66 -14.12
N ALA A 134 -6.99 1.74 -13.37
CA ALA A 134 -7.55 3.03 -12.97
C ALA A 134 -6.59 3.82 -12.05
N ALA A 135 -5.92 3.15 -11.11
CA ALA A 135 -4.91 3.76 -10.24
C ALA A 135 -3.69 4.28 -11.02
N VAL A 136 -3.20 3.50 -11.98
CA VAL A 136 -2.12 3.94 -12.89
C VAL A 136 -2.55 5.15 -13.70
N ALA A 137 -3.75 5.11 -14.29
CA ALA A 137 -4.30 6.24 -15.04
C ALA A 137 -4.51 7.50 -14.18
N ALA A 138 -4.85 7.33 -12.90
CA ALA A 138 -4.95 8.42 -11.92
C ALA A 138 -3.58 8.96 -11.46
N GLY A 139 -2.49 8.32 -11.86
CA GLY A 139 -1.13 8.79 -11.58
C GLY A 139 -0.52 8.23 -10.29
N VAL A 140 -0.86 7.01 -9.87
CA VAL A 140 -0.24 6.35 -8.71
C VAL A 140 1.25 6.02 -8.97
N ASP A 141 2.10 6.21 -7.96
CA ASP A 141 3.55 5.99 -8.03
C ASP A 141 3.94 4.52 -7.74
N ALA A 142 3.10 3.78 -7.03
CA ALA A 142 3.29 2.35 -6.77
C ALA A 142 1.97 1.58 -6.63
N LEU A 143 2.02 0.27 -6.86
CA LEU A 143 0.94 -0.66 -6.57
C LEU A 143 1.42 -1.71 -5.57
N LEU A 144 0.56 -2.05 -4.60
CA LEU A 144 0.79 -3.12 -3.65
C LEU A 144 -0.19 -4.26 -3.91
N VAL A 145 0.30 -5.37 -4.48
CA VAL A 145 -0.53 -6.47 -4.97
C VAL A 145 -0.14 -7.77 -4.27
N GLU A 146 -1.12 -8.54 -3.82
CA GLU A 146 -0.89 -9.86 -3.23
C GLU A 146 -0.83 -10.96 -4.30
N VAL A 147 0.17 -11.82 -4.19
CA VAL A 147 0.40 -12.96 -5.08
C VAL A 147 0.67 -14.21 -4.26
N HIS A 148 0.00 -15.31 -4.59
CA HIS A 148 0.20 -16.61 -3.97
C HIS A 148 0.22 -17.72 -5.04
N PRO A 149 1.14 -18.71 -5.00
CA PRO A 149 1.20 -19.78 -6.00
C PRO A 149 -0.10 -20.59 -6.15
N HIS A 150 -0.82 -20.76 -5.03
CA HIS A 150 -2.07 -21.51 -4.94
C HIS A 150 -3.08 -20.72 -4.11
N PRO A 151 -3.68 -19.63 -4.64
CA PRO A 151 -4.51 -18.73 -3.85
C PRO A 151 -5.66 -19.43 -3.09
N GLU A 152 -6.20 -20.52 -3.63
CA GLU A 152 -7.23 -21.36 -3.01
C GLU A 152 -6.76 -22.12 -1.77
N LYS A 153 -5.45 -22.25 -1.56
CA LYS A 153 -4.81 -22.88 -0.39
C LYS A 153 -4.12 -21.87 0.53
N ALA A 154 -4.25 -20.57 0.25
CA ALA A 154 -3.61 -19.55 1.07
C ALA A 154 -4.18 -19.56 2.49
N LEU A 155 -3.31 -19.42 3.49
CA LEU A 155 -3.70 -19.36 4.90
C LEU A 155 -4.38 -18.03 5.27
N SER A 156 -4.14 -16.98 4.48
CA SER A 156 -4.78 -15.67 4.59
C SER A 156 -5.01 -15.09 3.20
N ASP A 157 -6.09 -14.32 3.04
CA ASP A 157 -6.33 -13.44 1.90
C ASP A 157 -6.25 -14.09 0.49
N GLY A 158 -6.56 -15.40 0.39
CA GLY A 158 -6.57 -16.12 -0.89
C GLY A 158 -7.56 -15.59 -1.94
N ALA A 159 -8.69 -15.03 -1.50
CA ALA A 159 -9.71 -14.46 -2.37
C ALA A 159 -9.25 -13.20 -3.13
N GLN A 160 -8.21 -12.51 -2.62
CA GLN A 160 -7.67 -11.25 -3.15
C GLN A 160 -6.19 -11.38 -3.58
N SER A 161 -5.69 -12.61 -3.70
CA SER A 161 -4.35 -12.92 -4.19
C SER A 161 -4.39 -13.38 -5.64
N LEU A 162 -3.57 -12.80 -6.51
CA LEU A 162 -3.31 -13.36 -7.85
C LEU A 162 -2.43 -14.61 -7.74
N ASN A 163 -2.43 -15.46 -8.75
CA ASN A 163 -1.36 -16.44 -8.95
C ASN A 163 -0.23 -15.85 -9.84
N PRO A 164 0.94 -16.51 -9.95
CA PRO A 164 2.07 -15.99 -10.73
C PRO A 164 1.76 -15.75 -12.22
N GLU A 165 0.96 -16.59 -12.86
CA GLU A 165 0.56 -16.42 -14.27
C GLU A 165 -0.36 -15.22 -14.44
N GLU A 166 -1.33 -15.06 -13.54
CA GLU A 166 -2.21 -13.89 -13.49
C GLU A 166 -1.42 -12.61 -13.22
N PHE A 167 -0.39 -12.66 -12.37
CA PHE A 167 0.50 -11.52 -12.12
C PHE A 167 1.32 -11.13 -13.36
N CYS A 168 1.82 -12.10 -14.14
CA CYS A 168 2.48 -11.81 -15.41
C CYS A 168 1.54 -11.08 -16.39
N LYS A 169 0.32 -11.61 -16.58
CA LYS A 169 -0.71 -10.98 -17.44
C LYS A 169 -1.10 -9.58 -16.93
N PHE A 170 -1.25 -9.45 -15.61
CA PHE A 170 -1.49 -8.17 -14.95
C PHE A 170 -0.43 -7.13 -15.32
N MET A 171 0.86 -7.48 -15.26
CA MET A 171 1.95 -6.56 -15.63
C MET A 171 1.92 -6.20 -17.12
N GLU A 172 1.65 -7.16 -18.00
CA GLU A 172 1.49 -6.90 -19.45
C GLU A 172 0.35 -5.92 -19.73
N GLU A 173 -0.76 -6.06 -19.01
CA GLU A 173 -1.94 -5.22 -19.16
C GLU A 173 -1.77 -3.80 -18.59
N LEU A 174 -0.88 -3.61 -17.60
CA LEU A 174 -0.60 -2.29 -17.02
C LEU A 174 0.32 -1.43 -17.89
N ARG A 175 1.30 -2.04 -18.57
CA ARG A 175 2.27 -1.33 -19.42
C ARG A 175 1.64 -0.32 -20.40
N PRO A 176 0.67 -0.70 -21.25
CA PRO A 176 0.08 0.26 -22.19
C PRO A 176 -0.69 1.40 -21.51
N VAL A 177 -1.29 1.15 -20.33
CA VAL A 177 -1.97 2.20 -19.56
C VAL A 177 -0.95 3.20 -19.00
N ALA A 178 0.15 2.70 -18.46
CA ALA A 178 1.23 3.54 -17.95
C ALA A 178 1.85 4.41 -19.05
N GLU A 179 2.16 3.81 -20.20
CA GLU A 179 2.69 4.53 -21.36
C GLU A 179 1.74 5.65 -21.82
N ALA A 180 0.43 5.37 -21.88
CA ALA A 180 -0.58 6.36 -22.27
C ALA A 180 -0.62 7.58 -21.33
N VAL A 181 -0.30 7.40 -20.05
CA VAL A 181 -0.19 8.48 -19.06
C VAL A 181 1.25 8.92 -18.78
N LYS A 182 2.19 8.58 -19.68
CA LYS A 182 3.60 8.99 -19.63
C LYS A 182 4.33 8.52 -18.36
N ARG A 183 4.02 7.31 -17.90
CA ARG A 183 4.67 6.62 -16.79
C ARG A 183 5.36 5.35 -17.29
N GLY A 184 6.42 4.91 -16.59
CA GLY A 184 7.13 3.67 -16.88
C GLY A 184 6.84 2.60 -15.82
N ILE A 185 6.81 1.32 -16.25
CA ILE A 185 6.68 0.12 -15.40
C ILE A 185 7.68 -0.95 -15.87
#